data_AF-A0A6I9WJT2-F1
#
_entry.id   AF-A0A6I9WJT2-F1
#
_cell.length_a   1.000
_cell.length_b   1.000
_cell.length_c   1.000
_cell.angle_alpha   90.00
_cell.angle_beta   90.00
_cell.angle_gamma   90.00
#
_symmetry.space_group_name_H-M   'P 1'
#
loop_
_entity.id
_entity.type
_entity.pdbx_description
1 polymer ?
#
loop_
_entity_poly.entity_id
_entity_poly.type
_entity_poly.pdbx_seq_one_letter_code
_entity_poly.pdbx_strand_id
1 'polypeptide(L)'
;MNCLYTGFIFFAYNYIIWGQDIVYPTSEEMSHVSGGNSTKMTERIPISSSGSCPENMLLYPGDGAKDAWVCDCRSGFLYFPLNDSCHEAYRQGPCPPKNYVVLPENETVPRCVENPCLEDGVVPYNNTCYPLRTIGGPCEPDGVIGVNETTFQLECEEADIAPFIIIDVPPRKCPPGSRRSTLGECKKVKQRTLHQVA
;
A
#
# COMPACT_ATOMS: atom_id res chain seq x y z
N MET A 1 12.32 19.15 -50.84
CA MET A 1 12.84 19.24 -49.47
C MET A 1 11.82 19.79 -48.46
N ASN A 2 10.50 19.75 -48.76
CA ASN A 2 9.46 20.31 -47.88
C ASN A 2 8.51 19.25 -47.27
N CYS A 3 8.40 18.04 -47.85
CA CYS A 3 7.57 16.97 -47.30
C CYS A 3 8.18 16.24 -46.08
N LEU A 4 9.51 16.24 -45.95
CA LEU A 4 10.17 15.59 -44.81
C LEU A 4 10.01 16.42 -43.53
N TYR A 5 9.99 17.76 -43.65
CA TYR A 5 9.85 18.66 -42.51
C TYR A 5 8.44 18.64 -41.93
N THR A 6 7.41 18.55 -42.77
CA THR A 6 6.01 18.41 -42.33
C THR A 6 5.76 17.06 -41.67
N GLY A 7 6.39 15.98 -42.15
CA GLY A 7 6.35 14.67 -41.49
C GLY A 7 6.96 14.70 -40.09
N PHE A 8 8.14 15.29 -39.92
CA PHE A 8 8.79 15.42 -38.61
C PHE A 8 7.99 16.29 -37.62
N ILE A 9 7.37 17.39 -38.08
CA ILE A 9 6.51 18.24 -37.24
C ILE A 9 5.28 17.45 -36.77
N PHE A 10 4.64 16.66 -37.63
CA PHE A 10 3.49 15.82 -37.25
C PHE A 10 3.87 14.71 -36.26
N PHE A 11 5.01 14.05 -36.46
CA PHE A 11 5.50 13.03 -35.52
C PHE A 11 5.87 13.64 -34.15
N ALA A 12 6.49 14.82 -34.12
CA ALA A 12 6.81 15.52 -32.89
C ALA A 12 5.54 16.01 -32.15
N TYR A 13 4.53 16.51 -32.87
CA TYR A 13 3.26 16.95 -32.26
C TYR A 13 2.45 15.78 -31.67
N ASN A 14 2.53 14.59 -32.29
CA ASN A 14 1.89 13.38 -31.73
C ASN A 14 2.64 12.81 -30.53
N TYR A 15 3.96 13.04 -30.41
CA TYR A 15 4.74 12.60 -29.24
C TYR A 15 4.59 13.53 -28.03
N ILE A 16 4.20 14.80 -28.22
CA ILE A 16 4.07 15.79 -27.13
C ILE A 16 2.76 15.64 -26.34
N ILE A 17 1.78 14.81 -26.76
CA ILE A 17 0.48 14.67 -26.06
C ILE A 17 0.38 13.34 -25.26
N TRP A 18 1.48 12.62 -25.05
CA TRP A 18 1.53 11.45 -24.16
C TRP A 18 2.12 11.77 -22.77
N GLY A 19 1.82 12.97 -22.26
CA GLY A 19 1.96 13.23 -20.83
C GLY A 19 0.80 12.55 -20.10
N GLN A 20 1.08 11.51 -19.31
CA GLN A 20 0.19 11.20 -18.20
C GLN A 20 0.26 12.39 -17.24
N ASP A 21 -0.78 13.21 -17.18
CA ASP A 21 -0.95 14.18 -16.11
C ASP A 21 -1.25 13.41 -14.82
N ILE A 22 -0.21 12.80 -14.23
CA ILE A 22 -0.21 12.43 -12.82
C ILE A 22 0.01 13.74 -12.07
N VAL A 23 -1.06 14.50 -11.91
CA VAL A 23 -1.09 15.60 -10.96
C VAL A 23 -1.29 14.95 -9.60
N TYR A 24 -0.21 14.85 -8.83
CA TYR A 24 -0.31 14.61 -7.40
C TYR A 24 -1.24 15.66 -6.79
N PRO A 25 -2.13 15.30 -5.86
CA PRO A 25 -2.95 16.29 -5.18
C PRO A 25 -2.02 17.39 -4.68
N THR A 26 -2.28 18.62 -5.11
CA THR A 26 -1.68 19.80 -4.48
C THR A 26 -2.00 19.70 -3.00
N SER A 27 -1.04 20.05 -2.15
CA SER A 27 -0.98 19.87 -0.68
C SER A 27 -2.20 20.35 0.13
N GLU A 28 -3.23 20.86 -0.53
CA GLU A 28 -4.52 21.26 0.03
C GLU A 28 -5.55 20.11 0.07
N GLU A 29 -5.26 18.94 -0.52
CA GLU A 29 -6.10 17.73 -0.43
C GLU A 29 -5.39 16.55 0.27
N MET A 30 -4.15 16.73 0.72
CA MET A 30 -3.66 16.02 1.90
C MET A 30 -4.13 16.83 3.10
N SER A 31 -5.00 16.24 3.92
CA SER A 31 -5.16 16.67 5.31
C SER A 31 -3.84 16.38 6.05
N HIS A 32 -2.81 17.14 5.73
CA HIS A 32 -1.68 17.34 6.60
C HIS A 32 -2.25 17.97 7.86
N VAL A 33 -2.26 17.15 8.89
CA VAL A 33 -2.29 17.59 10.27
C VAL A 33 -1.11 18.56 10.45
N SER A 34 -1.37 19.83 10.22
CA SER A 34 -0.50 20.92 10.62
C SER A 34 -1.39 21.98 11.25
N GLY A 35 -1.06 22.27 12.51
CA GLY A 35 -1.94 22.87 13.50
C GLY A 35 -2.67 24.14 13.05
N GLY A 36 -4.00 24.07 13.11
CA GLY A 36 -4.91 25.20 13.11
C GLY A 36 -6.14 24.84 13.94
N ASN A 37 -6.14 25.30 15.19
CA ASN A 37 -7.23 25.37 16.17
C ASN A 37 -8.38 24.33 16.13
N SER A 38 -8.47 23.56 17.21
CA SER A 38 -9.66 22.85 17.71
C SER A 38 -10.31 21.81 16.78
N THR A 39 -9.60 20.70 16.57
CA THR A 39 -10.25 19.39 16.60
C THR A 39 -9.43 18.48 17.51
N LYS A 40 -10.12 17.80 18.44
CA LYS A 40 -9.51 16.80 19.32
C LYS A 40 -9.04 15.65 18.43
N MET A 41 -7.78 15.69 18.03
CA MET A 41 -7.16 14.69 17.16
C MET A 41 -7.09 13.37 17.92
N THR A 42 -8.08 12.52 17.68
CA THR A 42 -8.23 11.24 18.39
C THR A 42 -7.62 10.09 17.59
N GLU A 43 -7.05 10.37 16.41
CA GLU A 43 -6.46 9.34 15.56
C GLU A 43 -5.16 9.88 14.95
N ARG A 44 -4.05 9.36 15.43
CA ARG A 44 -2.70 9.71 14.97
C ARG A 44 -2.26 8.62 14.00
N ILE A 45 -2.37 8.91 12.70
CA ILE A 45 -2.03 8.00 11.61
C ILE A 45 -0.50 7.80 11.58
N PRO A 46 0.01 6.56 11.41
CA PRO A 46 1.45 6.33 11.31
C PRO A 46 2.04 7.03 10.09
N ILE A 47 3.23 7.60 10.25
CA ILE A 47 3.88 8.42 9.21
C ILE A 47 5.11 7.68 8.68
N SER A 48 5.16 7.50 7.36
CA SER A 48 6.37 7.09 6.65
C SER A 48 7.17 8.35 6.29
N SER A 49 8.21 8.67 7.06
CA SER A 49 9.17 9.72 6.71
C SER A 49 10.55 9.10 6.44
N SER A 50 11.07 9.29 5.22
CA SER A 50 12.35 8.73 4.78
C SER A 50 13.49 9.07 5.74
N GLY A 51 14.16 8.04 6.27
CA GLY A 51 15.34 8.17 7.15
C GLY A 51 15.05 8.30 8.65
N SER A 52 13.77 8.29 9.07
CA SER A 52 13.44 8.39 10.50
C SER A 52 13.32 7.04 11.22
N CYS A 53 13.01 5.96 10.50
CA CYS A 53 12.91 4.61 11.07
C CYS A 53 13.69 3.58 10.23
N PRO A 54 14.10 2.46 10.85
CA PRO A 54 14.66 1.30 10.14
C PRO A 54 13.72 0.72 9.07
N GLU A 55 14.25 -0.18 8.26
CA GLU A 55 13.46 -0.86 7.24
C GLU A 55 12.25 -1.60 7.85
N ASN A 56 11.11 -1.54 7.14
CA ASN A 56 9.85 -2.15 7.55
C ASN A 56 9.26 -1.62 8.87
N MET A 57 9.73 -0.45 9.34
CA MET A 57 9.17 0.27 10.48
C MET A 57 8.54 1.60 10.06
N LEU A 58 7.56 2.06 10.82
CA LEU A 58 6.89 3.37 10.69
C LEU A 58 6.98 4.14 12.01
N LEU A 59 6.81 5.46 11.93
CA LEU A 59 6.68 6.29 13.13
C LEU A 59 5.27 6.15 13.69
N TYR A 60 5.19 5.63 14.90
CA TYR A 60 3.99 5.59 15.72
C TYR A 60 4.09 6.63 16.84
N PRO A 61 2.95 7.20 17.25
CA PRO A 61 2.91 8.10 18.40
C PRO A 61 3.21 7.31 19.68
N GLY A 62 4.21 7.76 20.44
CA GLY A 62 4.53 7.16 21.74
C GLY A 62 3.55 7.55 22.84
N ASP A 63 3.56 6.78 23.93
CA ASP A 63 2.72 6.99 25.13
C ASP A 63 3.16 8.18 26.00
N GLY A 64 4.24 8.88 25.59
CA GLY A 64 4.87 9.96 26.34
C GLY A 64 4.30 11.36 26.06
N ALA A 65 5.19 12.36 26.03
CA ALA A 65 4.84 13.71 25.64
C ALA A 65 4.11 13.74 24.28
N LYS A 66 3.35 14.80 23.99
CA LYS A 66 2.57 14.93 22.75
C LYS A 66 3.39 14.79 21.46
N ASP A 67 4.72 14.91 21.56
CA ASP A 67 5.69 14.83 20.46
C ASP A 67 6.61 13.60 20.55
N ALA A 68 6.31 12.63 21.42
CA ALA A 68 7.05 11.37 21.46
C ALA A 68 6.67 10.52 20.25
N TRP A 69 7.66 10.12 19.46
CA TRP A 69 7.50 9.21 18.33
C TRP A 69 8.39 7.99 18.54
N VAL A 70 7.88 6.81 18.23
CA VAL A 70 8.59 5.54 18.33
C VAL A 70 8.52 4.84 16.98
N CYS A 71 9.60 4.15 16.60
CA CYS A 71 9.57 3.27 15.44
C CYS A 71 8.98 1.93 15.86
N ASP A 72 7.98 1.47 15.12
CA ASP A 72 7.39 0.13 15.30
C ASP A 72 7.17 -0.51 13.93
N CYS A 73 7.00 -1.83 13.91
CA CYS A 73 6.78 -2.58 12.68
C CYS A 73 5.52 -2.09 11.96
N ARG A 74 5.60 -1.97 10.63
CA ARG A 74 4.41 -1.74 9.81
C ARG A 74 3.46 -2.95 9.90
N SER A 75 2.18 -2.74 9.57
CA SER A 75 1.18 -3.81 9.58
C SER A 75 1.62 -5.06 8.83
N GLY A 76 1.38 -6.24 9.42
CA GLY A 76 1.80 -7.53 8.87
C GLY A 76 3.27 -7.90 9.09
N PHE A 77 4.06 -7.07 9.79
CA PHE A 77 5.46 -7.33 10.12
C PHE A 77 5.63 -7.59 11.62
N LEU A 78 6.49 -8.57 11.93
CA LEU A 78 6.78 -9.05 13.27
C LEU A 78 8.17 -8.58 13.73
N TYR A 79 8.23 -8.08 14.97
CA TYR A 79 9.44 -7.53 15.57
C TYR A 79 10.35 -8.63 16.13
N PHE A 80 11.62 -8.64 15.72
CA PHE A 80 12.66 -9.51 16.30
C PHE A 80 13.58 -8.69 17.21
N PRO A 81 13.52 -8.90 18.55
CA PRO A 81 14.30 -8.10 19.50
C PRO A 81 15.82 -8.30 19.40
N LEU A 82 16.28 -9.44 18.88
CA LEU A 82 17.71 -9.78 18.84
C LEU A 82 18.51 -8.93 17.85
N ASN A 83 17.87 -8.50 16.77
CA ASN A 83 18.46 -7.75 15.66
C ASN A 83 17.76 -6.42 15.40
N ASP A 84 16.78 -6.05 16.24
CA ASP A 84 16.01 -4.80 16.16
C ASP A 84 15.42 -4.57 14.75
N SER A 85 14.77 -5.61 14.21
CA SER A 85 14.25 -5.58 12.85
C SER A 85 12.85 -6.19 12.72
N CYS A 86 12.14 -5.71 11.70
CA CYS A 86 10.77 -6.12 11.40
C CYS A 86 10.74 -7.01 10.15
N HIS A 87 10.08 -8.15 10.27
CA HIS A 87 10.02 -9.14 9.20
C HIS A 87 8.58 -9.56 8.93
N GLU A 88 8.24 -9.65 7.66
CA GLU A 88 6.89 -10.02 7.22
C GLU A 88 6.53 -11.43 7.71
N ALA A 89 5.32 -11.59 8.24
CA ALA A 89 4.81 -12.90 8.62
C ALA A 89 4.73 -13.84 7.41
N TYR A 90 5.00 -15.13 7.63
CA TYR A 90 5.07 -16.18 6.61
C TYR A 90 6.09 -15.95 5.48
N ARG A 91 7.06 -15.06 5.69
CA ARG A 91 8.25 -14.89 4.84
C ARG A 91 9.49 -15.37 5.56
N GLN A 92 10.55 -15.67 4.81
CA GLN A 92 11.80 -16.20 5.38
C GLN A 92 12.38 -15.31 6.47
N GLY A 93 12.42 -13.99 6.27
CA GLY A 93 12.96 -13.05 7.25
C GLY A 93 14.37 -13.44 7.72
N PRO A 94 14.65 -13.46 9.04
CA PRO A 94 15.94 -13.85 9.60
C PRO A 94 16.06 -15.37 9.79
N CYS A 95 15.05 -16.14 9.38
CA CYS A 95 15.01 -17.58 9.59
C CYS A 95 15.94 -18.33 8.60
N PRO A 96 16.36 -19.56 8.94
CA PRO A 96 17.10 -20.40 8.02
C PRO A 96 16.31 -20.67 6.73
N PRO A 97 16.99 -21.08 5.64
CA PRO A 97 16.30 -21.46 4.40
C PRO A 97 15.18 -22.48 4.68
N LYS A 98 14.08 -22.37 3.94
CA LYS A 98 12.86 -23.20 4.08
C LYS A 98 12.09 -23.02 5.40
N ASN A 99 12.44 -22.02 6.20
CA ASN A 99 11.66 -21.62 7.37
C ASN A 99 11.01 -20.26 7.08
N TYR A 100 9.94 -19.95 7.80
CA TYR A 100 9.34 -18.63 7.81
C TYR A 100 9.13 -18.10 9.23
N VAL A 101 8.82 -16.81 9.32
CA VAL A 101 8.44 -16.14 10.55
C VAL A 101 6.96 -16.39 10.85
N VAL A 102 6.64 -16.81 12.07
CA VAL A 102 5.26 -16.86 12.58
C VAL A 102 5.14 -16.24 13.96
N LEU A 103 3.96 -15.71 14.25
CA LEU A 103 3.52 -15.41 15.62
C LEU A 103 2.41 -16.40 15.99
N PRO A 104 2.71 -17.40 16.83
CA PRO A 104 1.70 -18.33 17.31
C PRO A 104 0.61 -17.61 18.09
N GLU A 105 -0.62 -18.13 18.05
CA GLU A 105 -1.72 -17.61 18.85
C GLU A 105 -1.35 -17.60 20.34
N ASN A 106 -1.62 -16.48 21.02
CA ASN A 106 -1.33 -16.24 22.43
C ASN A 106 0.17 -16.12 22.79
N GLU A 107 1.06 -16.04 21.80
CA GLU A 107 2.46 -15.68 22.01
C GLU A 107 2.68 -14.21 21.61
N THR A 108 3.67 -13.54 22.23
CA THR A 108 4.07 -12.15 21.91
C THR A 108 5.43 -12.08 21.25
N VAL A 109 6.10 -13.22 21.08
CA VAL A 109 7.45 -13.31 20.53
C VAL A 109 7.38 -14.15 19.26
N PRO A 110 7.77 -13.61 18.09
CA PRO A 110 7.77 -14.38 16.86
C PRO A 110 8.87 -15.45 16.89
N ARG A 111 8.65 -16.52 16.13
CA ARG A 111 9.60 -17.62 16.00
C ARG A 111 9.73 -18.09 14.56
N CYS A 112 10.88 -18.71 14.29
CA CYS A 112 11.11 -19.41 13.03
C CYS A 112 10.54 -20.83 13.13
N VAL A 113 9.73 -21.21 12.15
CA VAL A 113 9.26 -22.58 11.99
C VAL A 113 9.47 -23.05 10.56
N GLU A 114 9.60 -24.36 10.38
CA GLU A 114 9.75 -24.95 9.06
C GLU A 114 8.50 -24.71 8.23
N ASN A 115 8.68 -24.24 6.99
CA ASN A 115 7.60 -24.08 6.05
C ASN A 115 7.28 -25.44 5.40
N PRO A 116 6.09 -26.01 5.59
CA PRO A 116 5.71 -27.30 4.98
C PRO A 116 5.79 -27.31 3.45
N CYS A 117 5.69 -26.14 2.81
CA CYS A 117 5.78 -25.98 1.37
C CYS A 117 7.22 -25.82 0.85
N LEU A 118 8.20 -25.64 1.75
CA LEU A 118 9.63 -25.53 1.46
C LEU A 118 10.03 -24.39 0.49
N GLU A 119 9.11 -23.45 0.22
CA GLU A 119 9.28 -22.32 -0.70
C GLU A 119 8.81 -21.02 -0.05
N ASP A 120 9.65 -19.98 -0.07
CA ASP A 120 9.35 -18.69 0.56
C ASP A 120 8.15 -17.99 -0.10
N GLY A 121 7.16 -17.58 0.70
CA GLY A 121 5.90 -16.98 0.20
C GLY A 121 4.85 -17.97 -0.25
N VAL A 122 5.11 -19.26 -0.15
CA VAL A 122 4.13 -20.31 -0.36
C VAL A 122 3.76 -20.88 1.01
N VAL A 123 2.47 -20.87 1.34
CA VAL A 123 1.97 -21.24 2.66
C VAL A 123 1.02 -22.44 2.59
N PRO A 124 0.97 -23.29 3.63
CA PRO A 124 0.00 -24.35 3.72
C PRO A 124 -1.38 -23.79 4.12
N TYR A 125 -2.40 -24.10 3.34
CA TYR A 125 -3.79 -23.77 3.65
C TYR A 125 -4.70 -24.92 3.22
N ASN A 126 -5.55 -25.41 4.12
CA ASN A 126 -6.39 -26.60 3.89
C ASN A 126 -5.59 -27.79 3.31
N ASN A 127 -4.40 -28.05 3.86
CA ASN A 127 -3.46 -29.12 3.43
C ASN A 127 -2.90 -28.98 2.00
N THR A 128 -3.03 -27.82 1.37
CA THR A 128 -2.45 -27.55 0.05
C THR A 128 -1.59 -26.28 0.11
N CYS A 129 -0.53 -26.25 -0.69
CA CYS A 129 0.39 -25.12 -0.73
C CYS A 129 -0.09 -24.07 -1.73
N TYR A 130 -0.20 -22.82 -1.28
CA TYR A 130 -0.62 -21.69 -2.11
C TYR A 130 0.32 -20.50 -1.97
N PRO A 131 0.61 -19.78 -3.06
CA PRO A 131 1.32 -18.51 -2.97
C PRO A 131 0.46 -17.48 -2.26
N LEU A 132 1.05 -16.77 -1.28
CA LEU A 132 0.42 -15.62 -0.63
C LEU A 132 0.07 -14.54 -1.67
N ARG A 133 -0.95 -13.73 -1.37
CA ARG A 133 -1.35 -12.57 -2.19
C ARG A 133 -1.73 -12.91 -3.62
N THR A 134 -2.22 -14.13 -3.85
CA THR A 134 -2.72 -14.57 -5.15
C THR A 134 -4.24 -14.66 -5.12
N ILE A 135 -4.91 -14.06 -6.10
CA ILE A 135 -6.37 -14.10 -6.26
C ILE A 135 -6.80 -15.51 -6.62
N GLY A 136 -7.88 -15.98 -5.99
CA GLY A 136 -8.46 -17.30 -6.18
C GLY A 136 -7.79 -18.36 -5.32
N GLY A 137 -7.50 -19.52 -5.91
CA GLY A 137 -6.82 -20.62 -5.24
C GLY A 137 -7.66 -21.23 -4.12
N PRO A 138 -7.29 -21.10 -2.83
CA PRO A 138 -8.13 -21.56 -1.73
C PRO A 138 -9.30 -20.62 -1.43
N CYS A 139 -9.27 -19.40 -1.98
CA CYS A 139 -10.20 -18.32 -1.70
C CYS A 139 -11.05 -17.94 -2.92
N GLU A 140 -11.34 -18.90 -3.82
CA GLU A 140 -12.18 -18.69 -5.01
C GLU A 140 -13.59 -18.15 -4.67
N PRO A 141 -14.20 -17.30 -5.53
CA PRO A 141 -13.75 -16.95 -6.89
C PRO A 141 -12.83 -15.72 -6.98
N ASP A 142 -12.85 -14.84 -5.99
CA ASP A 142 -12.22 -13.51 -6.02
C ASP A 142 -11.60 -13.11 -4.68
N GLY A 143 -11.50 -14.03 -3.73
CA GLY A 143 -10.75 -13.84 -2.50
C GLY A 143 -9.26 -14.12 -2.68
N VAL A 144 -8.48 -13.74 -1.67
CA VAL A 144 -7.02 -13.84 -1.65
C VAL A 144 -6.59 -14.42 -0.33
N ILE A 145 -5.65 -15.36 -0.36
CA ILE A 145 -5.01 -15.83 0.87
C ILE A 145 -4.01 -14.77 1.37
N GLY A 146 -4.37 -14.17 2.49
CA GLY A 146 -3.64 -13.11 3.18
C GLY A 146 -3.17 -13.54 4.57
N VAL A 147 -2.60 -12.57 5.28
CA VAL A 147 -2.22 -12.71 6.69
C VAL A 147 -2.96 -11.61 7.44
N ASN A 148 -3.80 -11.99 8.39
CA ASN A 148 -4.51 -11.06 9.23
C ASN A 148 -3.51 -10.16 9.98
N GLU A 149 -3.62 -8.84 9.83
CA GLU A 149 -2.65 -7.90 10.39
C GLU A 149 -2.66 -7.85 11.93
N THR A 150 -3.73 -8.34 12.57
CA THR A 150 -3.89 -8.34 14.04
C THR A 150 -3.51 -9.69 14.65
N THR A 151 -3.96 -10.79 14.06
CA THR A 151 -3.76 -12.14 14.61
C THR A 151 -2.55 -12.86 14.02
N PHE A 152 -2.00 -12.35 12.91
CA PHE A 152 -0.93 -12.97 12.13
C PHE A 152 -1.24 -14.41 11.68
N GLN A 153 -2.54 -14.73 11.54
CA GLN A 153 -3.01 -16.01 11.01
C GLN A 153 -3.33 -15.89 9.51
N LEU A 154 -3.27 -17.02 8.82
CA LEU A 154 -3.68 -17.10 7.41
C LEU A 154 -5.21 -17.02 7.32
N GLU A 155 -5.70 -16.15 6.44
CA GLU A 155 -7.12 -16.01 6.19
C GLU A 155 -7.42 -15.71 4.71
N CYS A 156 -8.64 -15.99 4.30
CA CYS A 156 -9.16 -15.53 3.01
C CYS A 156 -9.78 -14.15 3.19
N GLU A 157 -9.25 -13.17 2.47
CA GLU A 157 -9.80 -11.80 2.40
C GLU A 157 -10.40 -11.55 1.02
N GLU A 158 -11.37 -10.65 0.91
CA GLU A 158 -11.89 -10.21 -0.39
C GLU A 158 -10.81 -9.35 -1.11
N ALA A 159 -10.61 -9.55 -2.42
CA ALA A 159 -9.53 -8.90 -3.16
C ALA A 159 -9.63 -7.36 -3.21
N ASP A 160 -10.83 -6.79 -3.03
CA ASP A 160 -11.07 -5.35 -2.96
C ASP A 160 -10.68 -4.72 -1.61
N ILE A 161 -10.56 -5.54 -0.56
CA ILE A 161 -10.12 -5.14 0.77
C ILE A 161 -8.64 -5.46 0.98
N ALA A 162 -8.11 -6.48 0.28
CA ALA A 162 -6.73 -6.92 0.40
C ALA A 162 -5.73 -5.77 0.10
N PRO A 163 -4.94 -5.30 1.07
CA PRO A 163 -4.13 -4.07 0.95
C PRO A 163 -2.97 -4.17 -0.05
N PHE A 164 -2.68 -5.38 -0.56
CA PHE A 164 -1.55 -5.67 -1.44
C PHE A 164 -1.92 -5.78 -2.91
N ILE A 165 -3.21 -5.67 -3.26
CA ILE A 165 -3.67 -5.82 -4.64
C ILE A 165 -3.83 -4.44 -5.26
N ILE A 166 -3.01 -4.19 -6.27
CA ILE A 166 -3.23 -3.04 -7.14
C ILE A 166 -4.50 -3.34 -7.93
N ILE A 167 -5.63 -2.74 -7.54
CA ILE A 167 -6.87 -2.81 -8.30
C ILE A 167 -6.55 -2.31 -9.71
N ASP A 168 -6.63 -3.20 -10.69
CA ASP A 168 -6.45 -2.83 -12.09
C ASP A 168 -7.56 -1.85 -12.48
N VAL A 169 -7.19 -0.56 -12.49
CA VAL A 169 -8.11 0.52 -12.82
C VAL A 169 -8.61 0.26 -14.24
N PRO A 170 -9.94 0.19 -14.48
CA PRO A 170 -10.48 -0.08 -15.80
C PRO A 170 -9.85 0.87 -16.82
N PRO A 171 -9.31 0.39 -17.96
CA PRO A 171 -8.48 1.19 -18.88
C PRO A 171 -9.25 2.30 -19.63
N ARG A 172 -10.50 2.56 -19.26
CA ARG A 172 -11.35 3.61 -19.83
C ARG A 172 -10.66 4.97 -19.70
N LYS A 173 -10.07 5.46 -20.78
CA LYS A 173 -9.55 6.84 -20.83
C LYS A 173 -10.71 7.80 -20.58
N CYS A 174 -10.59 8.61 -19.54
CA CYS A 174 -11.59 9.64 -19.27
C CYS A 174 -11.56 10.70 -20.38
N PRO A 175 -12.71 11.24 -20.82
CA PRO A 175 -12.74 12.31 -21.80
C PRO A 175 -11.98 13.55 -21.28
N PRO A 176 -11.34 14.33 -22.17
CA PRO A 176 -10.63 15.55 -21.78
C PRO A 176 -11.50 16.48 -20.91
N GLY A 177 -10.94 16.99 -19.81
CA GLY A 177 -11.65 17.86 -18.86
C GLY A 177 -12.54 17.12 -17.83
N SER A 178 -12.48 15.79 -17.77
CA SER A 178 -13.10 15.00 -16.70
C SER A 178 -12.06 14.35 -15.79
N ARG A 179 -12.43 14.06 -14.54
CA ARG A 179 -11.64 13.37 -13.52
C ARG A 179 -12.30 12.04 -13.17
N ARG A 180 -11.49 11.01 -12.94
CA ARG A 180 -11.96 9.70 -12.48
C ARG A 180 -12.26 9.74 -10.97
N SER A 181 -13.38 9.18 -10.54
CA SER A 181 -13.70 8.95 -9.12
C SER A 181 -13.00 7.70 -8.60
N THR A 182 -13.00 7.50 -7.28
CA THR A 182 -12.56 6.24 -6.64
C THR A 182 -13.32 5.01 -7.13
N LEU A 183 -14.58 5.20 -7.58
CA LEU A 183 -15.42 4.17 -8.19
C LEU A 183 -15.14 3.95 -9.69
N GLY A 184 -14.11 4.60 -10.25
CA GLY A 184 -13.75 4.47 -11.66
C GLY A 184 -14.61 5.26 -12.65
N GLU A 185 -15.53 6.12 -12.18
CA GLU A 185 -16.41 6.92 -13.01
C GLU A 185 -15.77 8.25 -13.44
N CYS A 186 -15.88 8.64 -14.71
CA CYS A 186 -15.38 9.94 -15.18
C CYS A 186 -16.42 11.04 -14.93
N LYS A 187 -16.10 11.98 -14.03
CA LYS A 187 -16.93 13.14 -13.67
C LYS A 187 -16.32 14.43 -14.21
N LYS A 188 -17.13 15.32 -14.77
CA LYS A 188 -16.65 16.66 -15.19
C LYS A 188 -16.28 17.47 -13.96
N VAL A 189 -15.10 18.10 -13.99
CA VAL A 189 -14.69 19.01 -12.92
C VAL A 189 -15.49 20.29 -13.09
N LYS A 190 -16.40 20.59 -12.17
CA LYS A 190 -16.97 21.93 -12.08
C LYS A 190 -15.83 22.85 -11.62
N GLN A 191 -15.35 23.72 -12.49
CA GLN A 191 -14.49 24.82 -12.06
C GLN A 191 -15.27 25.61 -11.00
N ARG A 192 -14.77 25.64 -9.77
CA ARG A 192 -15.24 26.62 -8.80
C ARG A 192 -14.87 27.96 -9.38
N THR A 193 -15.86 28.72 -9.84
CA THR A 193 -15.70 30.12 -10.13
C THR A 193 -15.18 30.74 -8.85
N LEU A 194 -13.92 31.20 -8.86
CA LEU A 194 -13.43 32.12 -7.85
C LEU A 194 -14.40 33.29 -7.89
N HIS A 195 -15.28 33.39 -6.89
CA HIS A 195 -15.98 34.63 -6.63
C HIS A 195 -14.88 35.65 -6.32
N GLN A 196 -14.53 36.45 -7.32
CA GLN A 196 -13.83 37.71 -7.10
C GLN A 196 -14.72 38.51 -6.15
N VAL A 197 -14.29 38.58 -4.90
CA VAL A 197 -14.84 39.52 -3.93
C VAL A 197 -14.48 40.90 -4.47
N ALA A 198 -15.52 41.63 -4.88
CA ALA A 198 -15.44 43.04 -5.24
C ALA A 198 -15.18 43.92 -4.02
#